data_AF-A0A6N0ZEP6-F1
#
_entry.id   AF-A0A6N0ZEP6-F1
#
_cell.length_a   1.000
_cell.length_b   1.000
_cell.length_c   1.000
_cell.angle_alpha   90.00
_cell.angle_beta   90.00
_cell.angle_gamma   90.00
#
_symmetry.space_group_name_H-M   'P 1'
#
loop_
_entity.id
_entity.type
_entity.pdbx_description
1 polymer ?
#
loop_
_entity_poly.entity_id
_entity_poly.type
_entity_poly.pdbx_seq_one_letter_code
_entity_poly.pdbx_strand_id
1 'polypeptide(L)'
;MMTSLLNPVTFPAAAFAELYHGRWRIEEAFKRIKSRLGLEHTSGLSWHAAHQDFGAKVVFDNLNALAAYVATDALLDPGSSYKINRTFELEKIKRRVGRWFLAATATTRRLKPILQEIALNLQKFLPDRSQPRKPQPKPHLSHAYK
;
A
#
# COMPACT_ATOMS: atom_id res chain seq x y z
N MET A 1 24.00 -6.66 5.66
CA MET A 1 22.87 -6.97 6.54
C MET A 1 23.42 -7.73 7.75
N MET A 2 23.00 -7.37 8.97
CA MET A 2 23.34 -8.11 10.20
C MET A 2 22.05 -8.77 10.71
N THR A 3 22.14 -9.98 11.25
CA THR A 3 20.98 -10.76 11.73
C THR A 3 21.34 -11.51 13.01
N SER A 4 20.37 -11.68 13.90
CA SER A 4 20.50 -12.51 15.11
C SER A 4 20.36 -14.01 14.82
N LEU A 5 19.98 -14.38 13.59
CA LEU A 5 19.88 -15.76 13.15
C LEU A 5 21.23 -16.25 12.61
N LEU A 6 21.95 -17.02 13.44
CA LEU A 6 23.35 -17.38 13.20
C LEU A 6 23.56 -18.74 12.52
N ASN A 7 22.54 -19.60 12.46
CA ASN A 7 22.66 -20.93 11.86
C ASN A 7 22.52 -20.84 10.33
N PRO A 8 23.60 -21.03 9.54
CA PRO A 8 23.57 -20.85 8.09
C PRO A 8 22.89 -22.00 7.35
N VAL A 9 22.72 -23.17 7.99
CA VAL A 9 22.02 -24.33 7.41
C VAL A 9 20.51 -24.10 7.49
N THR A 10 20.01 -23.65 8.65
CA THR A 10 18.58 -23.34 8.84
C THR A 10 18.19 -22.02 8.17
N PHE A 11 19.09 -21.04 8.11
CA PHE A 11 18.83 -19.70 7.56
C PHE A 11 19.89 -19.32 6.51
N PRO A 12 19.74 -19.81 5.27
CA PRO A 12 20.66 -19.50 4.19
C PRO A 12 20.71 -17.99 3.88
N ALA A 13 21.90 -17.49 3.53
CA ALA A 13 22.12 -16.07 3.23
C ALA A 13 21.18 -15.51 2.16
N ALA A 14 20.84 -16.29 1.14
CA ALA A 14 19.95 -15.88 0.05
C ALA A 14 18.52 -15.55 0.52
N ALA A 15 18.00 -16.24 1.55
CA ALA A 15 16.67 -15.98 2.08
C ALA A 15 16.55 -14.58 2.71
N PHE A 16 17.65 -14.05 3.23
CA PHE A 16 17.70 -12.72 3.81
C PHE A 16 17.62 -11.60 2.76
N ALA A 17 18.11 -11.85 1.53
CA ALA A 17 18.00 -10.87 0.45
C ALA A 17 16.53 -10.60 0.09
N GLU A 18 15.74 -11.68 -0.07
CA GLU A 18 14.30 -11.60 -0.30
C GLU A 18 13.55 -10.95 0.87
N LEU A 19 13.89 -11.33 2.11
CA LEU A 19 13.31 -10.72 3.31
C LEU A 19 13.59 -9.22 3.38
N TYR A 20 14.84 -8.82 3.12
CA TYR A 20 15.26 -7.43 3.15
C TYR A 20 14.59 -6.62 2.02
N HIS A 21 14.39 -7.22 0.85
CA HIS A 21 13.60 -6.62 -0.24
C HIS A 21 12.17 -6.29 0.21
N GLY A 22 11.57 -7.15 1.05
CA GLY A 22 10.27 -6.93 1.66
C GLY A 22 10.13 -5.61 2.43
N ARG A 23 11.23 -5.02 2.93
CA ARG A 23 11.23 -3.71 3.61
C ARG A 23 10.69 -2.58 2.72
N TRP A 24 10.89 -2.65 1.41
CA TRP A 24 10.42 -1.62 0.47
C TRP A 24 8.90 -1.41 0.54
N ARG A 25 8.15 -2.47 0.88
CA ARG A 25 6.70 -2.39 1.07
C ARG A 25 6.29 -1.36 2.13
N ILE A 26 7.12 -1.17 3.16
CA ILE A 26 6.91 -0.18 4.24
C ILE A 26 7.07 1.24 3.68
N GLU A 27 8.10 1.48 2.86
CA GLU A 27 8.30 2.78 2.23
C GLU A 27 7.15 3.15 1.29
N GLU A 28 6.65 2.18 0.53
CA GLU A 28 5.47 2.37 -0.31
C GLU A 28 4.20 2.65 0.53
N ALA A 29 4.07 2.06 1.72
CA ALA A 29 3.00 2.39 2.65
C ALA A 29 3.11 3.84 3.15
N PHE A 30 4.30 4.29 3.55
CA PHE A 30 4.51 5.69 3.94
C PHE A 30 4.19 6.67 2.81
N LYS A 31 4.61 6.36 1.57
CA LYS A 31 4.26 7.18 0.41
C LYS A 31 2.76 7.28 0.22
N ARG A 32 2.01 6.16 0.30
CA ARG A 32 0.54 6.17 0.18
C ARG A 32 -0.13 6.93 1.32
N ILE A 33 0.29 6.70 2.56
CA ILE A 33 -0.30 7.37 3.74
C ILE A 33 -0.11 8.89 3.63
N LYS A 34 1.08 9.35 3.24
CA LYS A 34 1.36 10.78 3.01
C LYS A 34 0.55 11.34 1.84
N SER A 35 0.72 10.78 0.65
CA SER A 35 0.23 11.38 -0.60
C SER A 35 -1.23 11.07 -0.95
N ARG A 36 -1.77 9.91 -0.54
CA ARG A 36 -3.12 9.47 -0.90
C ARG A 36 -4.11 9.58 0.25
N LEU A 37 -3.68 9.26 1.47
CA LEU A 37 -4.51 9.41 2.66
C LEU A 37 -4.41 10.80 3.29
N GLY A 38 -3.49 11.64 2.79
CA GLY A 38 -3.34 13.02 3.24
C GLY A 38 -2.93 13.07 4.71
N LEU A 39 -1.74 12.56 5.03
CA LEU A 39 -1.25 12.47 6.41
C LEU A 39 -1.36 13.81 7.16
N GLU A 40 -1.02 14.90 6.47
CA GLU A 40 -0.99 16.27 6.98
C GLU A 40 -2.38 16.92 7.07
N HIS A 41 -3.43 16.28 6.53
CA HIS A 41 -4.80 16.74 6.70
C HIS A 41 -5.33 16.25 8.04
N THR A 42 -5.15 17.06 9.08
CA THR A 42 -5.72 16.78 10.41
C THR A 42 -7.13 17.36 10.54
N SER A 43 -7.99 16.66 11.25
CA SER A 43 -9.36 17.03 11.56
C SER A 43 -9.46 18.05 12.69
N GLY A 44 -8.37 18.29 13.42
CA GLY A 44 -8.28 19.27 14.49
C GLY A 44 -6.86 19.80 14.71
N LEU A 45 -6.76 20.78 15.61
CA LEU A 45 -5.51 21.48 15.95
C LEU A 45 -4.77 20.87 17.14
N SER A 46 -5.40 19.93 17.87
CA SER A 46 -4.77 19.29 19.02
C SER A 46 -3.87 18.14 18.60
N TRP A 47 -2.83 17.88 19.41
CA TRP A 47 -2.01 16.68 19.27
C TRP A 47 -2.85 15.39 19.26
N HIS A 48 -3.89 15.35 20.09
CA HIS A 48 -4.76 14.18 20.19
C HIS A 48 -5.53 13.91 18.88
N ALA A 49 -6.07 14.96 18.25
CA ALA A 49 -6.75 14.84 16.96
C ALA A 49 -5.77 14.34 15.87
N ALA A 50 -4.58 14.93 15.81
CA ALA A 50 -3.55 14.50 14.86
C ALA A 50 -3.14 13.03 15.06
N HIS A 51 -2.99 12.58 16.32
CA HIS A 51 -2.65 11.20 16.65
C HIS A 51 -3.77 10.20 16.28
N GLN A 52 -5.03 10.57 16.52
CA GLN A 52 -6.19 9.77 16.11
C GLN A 52 -6.29 9.66 14.59
N ASP A 53 -6.13 10.76 13.87
CA ASP A 53 -6.17 10.77 12.40
C ASP A 53 -5.04 9.92 11.80
N PHE A 54 -3.84 10.00 12.37
CA PHE A 54 -2.73 9.14 11.99
C PHE A 54 -3.09 7.66 12.15
N GLY A 55 -3.57 7.28 13.34
CA GLY A 55 -3.98 5.90 13.63
C GLY A 55 -5.06 5.40 12.68
N ALA A 56 -6.09 6.22 12.42
CA ALA A 56 -7.17 5.89 11.49
C ALA A 56 -6.65 5.67 10.06
N LYS A 57 -5.72 6.51 9.58
CA LYS A 57 -5.10 6.37 8.25
C LYS A 57 -4.26 5.09 8.15
N VAL A 58 -3.50 4.74 9.19
CA VAL A 58 -2.71 3.50 9.24
C VAL A 58 -3.60 2.26 9.22
N VAL A 59 -4.63 2.22 10.08
CA VAL A 59 -5.60 1.12 10.12
C VAL A 59 -6.29 0.98 8.77
N PHE A 60 -6.67 2.10 8.15
CA PHE A 60 -7.28 2.08 6.83
C PHE A 60 -6.34 1.54 5.74
N ASP A 61 -5.06 1.96 5.65
CA ASP A 61 -4.12 1.37 4.66
C ASP A 61 -3.92 -0.13 4.90
N ASN A 62 -3.88 -0.58 6.16
CA ASN A 62 -3.76 -2.00 6.50
C ASN A 62 -5.00 -2.81 6.07
N LEU A 63 -6.21 -2.28 6.29
CA LEU A 63 -7.45 -2.93 5.82
C LEU A 63 -7.49 -3.03 4.30
N ASN A 64 -7.05 -1.99 3.59
CA ASN A 64 -6.87 -2.07 2.15
C ASN A 64 -5.81 -3.14 1.82
N ALA A 65 -4.65 -3.17 2.49
CA ALA A 65 -3.61 -4.17 2.20
C ALA A 65 -4.14 -5.60 2.32
N LEU A 66 -4.97 -5.86 3.33
CA LEU A 66 -5.66 -7.12 3.50
C LEU A 66 -6.69 -7.39 2.40
N ALA A 67 -7.49 -6.39 2.01
CA ALA A 67 -8.46 -6.55 0.93
C ALA A 67 -7.79 -6.90 -0.41
N ALA A 68 -6.69 -6.24 -0.78
CA ALA A 68 -5.92 -6.61 -1.96
C ALA A 68 -5.31 -8.01 -1.86
N TYR A 69 -4.79 -8.39 -0.69
CA TYR A 69 -4.27 -9.73 -0.47
C TYR A 69 -5.35 -10.79 -0.71
N VAL A 70 -6.50 -10.65 -0.06
CA VAL A 70 -7.64 -11.58 -0.20
C VAL A 70 -8.19 -11.58 -1.62
N ALA A 71 -8.32 -10.42 -2.27
CA ALA A 71 -8.77 -10.36 -3.66
C ALA A 71 -7.79 -11.02 -4.62
N THR A 72 -6.48 -10.86 -4.41
CA THR A 72 -5.45 -11.52 -5.21
C THR A 72 -5.54 -13.03 -5.05
N ASP A 73 -5.56 -13.51 -3.81
CA ASP A 73 -5.59 -14.94 -3.49
C ASP A 73 -6.87 -15.62 -4.01
N ALA A 74 -8.03 -14.96 -3.90
CA ALA A 74 -9.31 -15.55 -4.25
C ALA A 74 -9.75 -15.37 -5.71
N LEU A 75 -9.22 -14.38 -6.45
CA LEU A 75 -9.78 -13.95 -7.74
C LEU A 75 -8.75 -13.84 -8.87
N LEU A 76 -7.45 -13.91 -8.60
CA LEU A 76 -6.40 -13.85 -9.63
C LEU A 76 -5.72 -15.21 -9.77
N ASP A 77 -5.37 -15.56 -11.00
CA ASP A 77 -4.63 -16.80 -11.25
C ASP A 77 -3.23 -16.74 -10.63
N PRO A 78 -2.76 -17.85 -10.03
CA PRO A 78 -1.37 -17.95 -9.58
C PRO A 78 -0.40 -17.65 -10.72
N GLY A 79 0.51 -16.70 -10.51
CA GLY A 79 1.48 -16.28 -11.52
C GLY A 79 0.97 -15.25 -12.53
N SER A 80 -0.25 -14.72 -12.37
CA SER A 80 -0.75 -13.64 -13.21
C SER A 80 0.16 -12.41 -13.17
N SER A 81 0.40 -11.82 -14.34
CA SER A 81 1.11 -10.53 -14.47
C SER A 81 0.26 -9.35 -14.00
N TYR A 82 -1.02 -9.56 -13.70
CA TYR A 82 -1.92 -8.52 -13.20
C TYR A 82 -1.87 -8.43 -11.68
N LYS A 83 -1.84 -7.20 -11.17
CA LYS A 83 -1.89 -6.91 -9.73
C LYS A 83 -3.03 -5.96 -9.43
N ILE A 84 -3.54 -6.00 -8.19
CA ILE A 84 -4.53 -5.04 -7.72
C ILE A 84 -3.98 -3.60 -7.88
N ASN A 85 -4.79 -2.71 -8.46
CA ASN A 85 -4.49 -1.29 -8.47
C ASN A 85 -4.80 -0.68 -7.10
N ARG A 86 -3.77 -0.56 -6.27
CA ARG A 86 -3.85 -0.02 -4.90
C ARG A 86 -4.48 1.38 -4.81
N THR A 87 -4.30 2.22 -5.83
CA THR A 87 -4.85 3.58 -5.83
C THR A 87 -6.36 3.55 -6.05
N PHE A 88 -6.81 2.75 -7.02
CA PHE A 88 -8.23 2.59 -7.31
C PHE A 88 -8.96 1.89 -6.16
N GLU A 89 -8.37 0.82 -5.65
CA GLU A 89 -8.87 0.09 -4.48
C GLU A 89 -9.15 1.01 -3.29
N LEU A 90 -8.18 1.84 -2.93
CA LEU A 90 -8.26 2.78 -1.81
C LEU A 90 -9.48 3.67 -1.94
N GLU A 91 -9.71 4.25 -3.12
CA GLU A 91 -10.88 5.09 -3.39
C GLU A 91 -12.20 4.32 -3.27
N LYS A 92 -12.25 3.04 -3.66
CA LYS A 92 -13.46 2.21 -3.55
C LYS A 92 -13.79 1.88 -2.10
N ILE A 93 -12.80 1.48 -1.31
CA ILE A 93 -13.01 1.13 0.09
C ILE A 93 -13.32 2.38 0.91
N LYS A 94 -12.64 3.51 0.67
CA LYS A 94 -12.83 4.78 1.40
C LYS A 94 -14.28 5.26 1.40
N ARG A 95 -14.98 5.13 0.27
CA ARG A 95 -16.40 5.52 0.11
C ARG A 95 -17.39 4.63 0.89
N ARG A 96 -16.96 3.46 1.36
CA ARG A 96 -17.84 2.46 2.01
C ARG A 96 -17.49 2.27 3.48
N VAL A 97 -16.22 2.42 3.84
CA VAL A 97 -15.70 2.08 5.17
C VAL A 97 -16.36 2.86 6.31
N GLY A 98 -16.62 4.17 6.11
CA GLY A 98 -17.26 5.00 7.15
C GLY A 98 -18.65 4.48 7.52
N ARG A 99 -19.46 4.08 6.53
CA ARG A 99 -20.77 3.48 6.77
C ARG A 99 -20.66 2.13 7.50
N TRP A 100 -19.65 1.33 7.20
CA TRP A 100 -19.46 0.04 7.85
C TRP A 100 -19.11 0.18 9.32
N PHE A 101 -18.21 1.11 9.66
CA PHE A 101 -17.84 1.38 11.04
C PHE A 101 -18.99 1.99 11.82
N LEU A 102 -19.72 2.95 11.25
CA LEU A 102 -20.81 3.63 11.94
C LEU A 102 -22.04 2.73 12.17
N ALA A 103 -22.38 1.89 11.20
CA ALA A 103 -23.58 1.09 11.29
C ALA A 103 -23.37 -0.28 11.96
N ALA A 104 -22.15 -0.60 12.43
CA ALA A 104 -21.75 -1.94 12.91
C ALA A 104 -22.18 -3.10 11.97
N THR A 105 -22.48 -2.79 10.71
CA THR A 105 -23.09 -3.68 9.72
C THR A 105 -22.07 -4.06 8.66
N ALA A 106 -20.82 -4.27 9.07
CA ALA A 106 -19.84 -4.97 8.26
C ALA A 106 -20.29 -6.43 8.09
N THR A 107 -21.40 -6.65 7.40
CA THR A 107 -21.87 -7.97 7.02
C THR A 107 -20.89 -8.48 5.98
N THR A 108 -20.34 -9.67 6.19
CA THR A 108 -19.49 -10.39 5.24
C THR A 108 -20.08 -10.41 3.82
N ARG A 109 -21.42 -10.39 3.71
CA ARG A 109 -22.18 -10.27 2.45
C ARG A 109 -21.79 -9.06 1.59
N ARG A 110 -21.33 -7.96 2.20
CA ARG A 110 -20.92 -6.74 1.50
C ARG A 110 -19.44 -6.72 1.09
N LEU A 111 -18.62 -7.66 1.59
CA LEU A 111 -17.19 -7.75 1.26
C LEU A 111 -16.97 -8.37 -0.11
N LYS A 112 -17.67 -9.47 -0.44
CA LYS A 112 -17.49 -10.18 -1.72
C LYS A 112 -17.65 -9.28 -2.96
N PRO A 113 -18.69 -8.43 -3.07
CA PRO A 113 -18.83 -7.52 -4.21
C PRO A 113 -17.69 -6.51 -4.34
N ILE A 114 -17.07 -6.12 -3.22
CA ILE A 114 -15.94 -5.17 -3.23
C ILE A 114 -14.67 -5.85 -3.70
N LEU A 115 -14.39 -7.05 -3.22
CA LEU A 115 -13.24 -7.82 -3.69
C LEU A 115 -13.35 -8.05 -5.20
N GLN A 116 -14.54 -8.38 -5.70
CA GLN A 116 -14.83 -8.49 -7.12
C GLN A 116 -14.60 -7.15 -7.85
N GLU A 117 -15.13 -6.03 -7.34
CA GLU A 117 -14.96 -4.71 -7.96
C GLU A 117 -13.49 -4.26 -8.02
N ILE A 118 -12.71 -4.56 -6.98
CA ILE A 118 -11.27 -4.30 -6.93
C ILE A 118 -10.53 -5.18 -7.95
N ALA A 119 -10.92 -6.45 -8.08
CA ALA A 119 -10.35 -7.39 -9.04
C ALA A 119 -10.71 -7.08 -10.50
N LEU A 120 -11.74 -6.27 -10.77
CA LEU A 120 -12.03 -5.76 -12.12
C LEU A 120 -11.08 -4.63 -12.55
N ASN A 121 -10.34 -4.03 -11.61
CA ASN A 121 -9.52 -2.85 -11.86
C ASN A 121 -8.04 -3.16 -11.59
N LEU A 122 -7.51 -4.09 -12.38
CA LEU A 122 -6.13 -4.54 -12.28
C LEU A 122 -5.18 -3.63 -13.07
N GLN A 123 -3.92 -3.65 -12.66
CA GLN A 123 -2.81 -3.07 -13.41
C GLN A 123 -1.88 -4.18 -13.87
N LYS A 124 -1.42 -4.11 -15.12
CA LYS A 124 -0.45 -5.07 -15.66
C LYS A 124 0.96 -4.73 -15.17
N PHE A 125 1.59 -5.66 -14.47
CA PHE A 125 2.97 -5.60 -14.04
C PHE A 125 3.83 -6.41 -15.01
N LEU A 126 4.70 -5.73 -15.74
CA LEU A 126 5.66 -6.38 -16.63
C LEU A 126 6.97 -6.53 -15.88
N PRO A 127 7.48 -7.76 -15.66
CA PRO A 127 8.81 -7.95 -15.11
C PRO A 127 9.85 -7.26 -16.01
N ASP A 128 10.92 -6.76 -15.40
CA ASP A 128 12.08 -6.15 -16.08
C ASP A 128 11.79 -4.90 -16.94
N ARG A 129 10.60 -4.31 -16.78
CA ARG A 129 10.29 -3.03 -17.42
C ARG A 129 11.11 -1.91 -16.77
N SER A 130 12.11 -1.42 -17.48
CA SER A 130 12.82 -0.18 -17.13
C SER A 130 12.25 1.01 -17.91
N GLN A 131 12.16 2.16 -17.25
CA GLN A 131 11.94 3.45 -17.91
C GLN A 131 13.09 4.37 -17.52
N PRO A 132 14.21 4.37 -18.27
CA PRO A 132 15.34 5.21 -17.95
C PRO A 132 14.91 6.68 -17.99
N ARG A 133 15.27 7.44 -16.96
CA ARG A 133 14.97 8.87 -16.89
C ARG A 133 15.71 9.56 -18.04
N LYS A 134 14.97 10.29 -18.89
CA LYS A 134 15.60 11.15 -19.90
C LYS A 134 16.56 12.11 -19.19
N PRO A 135 17.83 12.20 -19.60
CA PRO A 135 18.75 13.15 -19.01
C PRO A 135 18.17 14.55 -19.21
N GLN A 136 17.92 15.24 -18.12
CA GLN A 136 17.55 16.64 -18.14
C GLN A 136 18.71 17.44 -17.55
N PRO A 137 19.09 18.58 -18.17
CA PRO A 137 20.09 19.46 -17.59
C PRO A 137 19.66 19.79 -16.15
N LYS A 138 20.60 19.70 -15.20
CA LYS A 138 20.32 20.06 -13.82
C LYS A 138 19.76 21.49 -13.80
N PRO A 139 18.64 21.74 -13.11
CA PRO A 139 18.19 23.12 -12.95
C PRO A 139 19.34 23.93 -12.37
N HIS A 140 19.56 25.12 -12.92
CA HIS A 140 20.56 26.04 -12.41
C HIS A 140 20.29 26.32 -10.92
N LEU A 141 21.33 26.56 -10.12
CA LEU A 141 21.22 26.72 -8.65
C LEU A 141 20.11 27.72 -8.24
N SER A 142 19.92 28.78 -9.03
CA SER A 142 18.87 29.79 -8.85
C SER A 142 17.43 29.28 -9.00
N HIS A 143 17.23 28.10 -9.57
CA HIS A 143 15.92 27.45 -9.76
C HIS A 143 15.72 26.23 -8.84
N ALA A 144 16.71 25.86 -8.03
CA ALA A 144 16.62 24.70 -7.13
C ALA A 144 15.87 25.00 -5.82
N TYR A 145 15.79 26.28 -5.45
CA TYR A 145 15.05 26.79 -4.28
C TYR A 145 14.12 27.91 -4.74
N LYS A 146 12.91 27.57 -5.16
CA LYS A 146 11.76 28.48 -5.24
C LYS A 146 10.53 27.76 -4.71
#